data_AF-A0A5E4RXT9-F1
#
_entry.id   AF-A0A5E4RXT9-F1
#
_cell.length_a   1.000
_cell.length_b   1.000
_cell.length_c   1.000
_cell.angle_alpha   90.00
_cell.angle_beta   90.00
_cell.angle_gamma   90.00
#
_symmetry.space_group_name_H-M   'P 1'
#
loop_
_entity.id
_entity.type
_entity.pdbx_description
1 polymer ?
#
loop_
_entity_poly.entity_id
_entity_poly.type
_entity_poly.pdbx_seq_one_letter_code
_entity_poly.pdbx_strand_id
1 'polypeptide(L)'
;MSRPRVVRSLAPAGSRTATLALAKGLTLAGMVLTLASCTLPFGRPTPIAYREINLSGYCSQTDEDGFREQATLNVSANQVQSLDWRLWVGKRGSCHFNLADFHQTQWRPSIELRANSGSCKLLIWQDPGNVTIGHANCEAYCTPGIYENAWPVSFDPHSGICAAGTGR
;
A
#
# COMPACT_ATOMS: atom_id res chain seq x y z
N MET A 1 9.26 -11.91 -49.96
CA MET A 1 8.71 -10.54 -50.05
C MET A 1 9.57 -9.64 -49.18
N SER A 2 10.52 -8.93 -49.80
CA SER A 2 11.47 -8.03 -49.15
C SER A 2 10.89 -6.62 -49.05
N ARG A 3 11.05 -5.96 -47.90
CA ARG A 3 10.86 -4.51 -47.77
C ARG A 3 12.11 -3.84 -47.19
N PRO A 4 12.45 -2.62 -47.66
CA PRO A 4 13.81 -2.11 -47.60
C PRO A 4 14.08 -1.18 -46.41
N ARG A 5 15.37 -1.06 -46.14
CA ARG A 5 16.06 -0.23 -45.15
C ARG A 5 15.97 1.25 -45.53
N VAL A 6 15.47 2.09 -44.62
CA VAL A 6 15.48 3.56 -44.82
C VAL A 6 16.83 4.13 -44.37
N VAL A 7 17.38 4.95 -45.26
CA VAL A 7 18.73 5.51 -45.27
C VAL A 7 18.82 6.74 -44.36
N ARG A 8 19.93 6.81 -43.63
CA ARG A 8 20.37 7.90 -42.76
C ARG A 8 20.88 9.04 -43.65
N SER A 9 20.29 10.23 -43.54
CA SER A 9 20.73 11.39 -44.33
C SER A 9 21.74 12.26 -43.54
N LEU A 10 22.72 12.76 -44.29
CA LEU A 10 23.93 13.45 -43.84
C LEU A 10 23.67 14.91 -43.39
N ALA A 11 24.57 15.38 -42.54
CA ALA A 11 24.80 16.80 -42.24
C ALA A 11 25.19 17.62 -43.50
N PRO A 12 25.23 18.95 -43.35
CA PRO A 12 26.43 19.64 -43.80
C PRO A 12 27.03 20.56 -42.73
N ALA A 13 28.36 20.64 -42.82
CA ALA A 13 29.22 21.58 -42.12
C ALA A 13 29.12 22.99 -42.71
N GLY A 14 29.25 24.00 -41.85
CA GLY A 14 29.45 25.40 -42.22
C GLY A 14 30.46 26.03 -41.27
N SER A 15 31.66 26.31 -41.79
CA SER A 15 32.84 26.77 -41.06
C SER A 15 33.00 28.30 -41.11
N ARG A 16 33.90 28.79 -40.23
CA ARG A 16 34.59 30.12 -40.22
C ARG A 16 33.83 31.19 -39.44
N THR A 17 34.43 32.00 -38.57
CA THR A 17 35.76 32.62 -38.64
C THR A 17 36.16 33.13 -37.25
N ALA A 18 37.48 33.20 -36.99
CA ALA A 18 38.09 33.68 -35.76
C ALA A 18 38.04 35.21 -35.62
N THR A 19 37.97 35.69 -34.37
CA THR A 19 38.63 36.95 -33.96
C THR A 19 38.92 36.89 -32.46
N LEU A 20 40.20 36.87 -32.11
CA LEU A 20 40.68 37.23 -30.78
C LEU A 20 40.45 38.73 -30.57
N ALA A 21 39.87 39.10 -29.43
CA ALA A 21 40.08 40.41 -28.84
C ALA A 21 40.31 40.22 -27.34
N LEU A 22 41.55 40.45 -26.89
CA LEU A 22 41.86 40.68 -25.49
C LEU A 22 41.24 42.03 -25.08
N ALA A 23 40.38 42.03 -24.08
CA ALA A 23 40.08 43.23 -23.30
C ALA A 23 40.27 42.90 -21.81
N LYS A 24 41.16 43.68 -21.20
CA LYS A 24 41.57 43.61 -19.80
C LYS A 24 40.49 44.18 -18.88
N GLY A 25 40.26 43.50 -17.75
CA GLY A 25 40.05 44.13 -16.43
C GLY A 25 38.67 44.70 -16.09
N LEU A 26 38.34 44.57 -14.79
CA LEU A 26 37.19 45.12 -14.04
C LEU A 26 35.85 44.42 -14.37
N THR A 27 35.06 43.90 -13.44
CA THR A 27 34.87 44.16 -12.00
C THR A 27 34.06 43.00 -11.42
N LEU A 28 34.38 42.59 -10.19
CA LEU A 28 33.53 41.74 -9.34
C LEU A 28 32.14 42.37 -9.18
N ALA A 29 31.09 41.71 -9.67
CA ALA A 29 29.72 42.02 -9.28
C ALA A 29 28.80 40.80 -9.48
N GLY A 30 28.66 40.03 -8.41
CA GLY A 30 27.39 39.48 -7.95
C GLY A 30 26.62 38.54 -8.87
N MET A 31 27.09 37.31 -9.04
CA MET A 31 26.18 36.20 -9.36
C MET A 31 25.56 35.68 -8.05
N VAL A 32 24.60 36.43 -7.49
CA VAL A 32 23.77 35.94 -6.38
C VAL A 32 22.62 35.14 -7.00
N LEU A 33 22.88 33.86 -7.26
CA LEU A 33 21.82 32.87 -7.41
C LEU A 33 21.10 32.79 -6.06
N THR A 34 20.00 33.53 -5.91
CA THR A 34 19.08 33.35 -4.79
C THR A 34 18.46 31.98 -4.93
N LEU A 35 19.11 30.96 -4.35
CA LEU A 35 18.48 29.72 -3.95
C LEU A 35 17.43 30.14 -2.91
N ALA A 36 16.24 30.51 -3.39
CA ALA A 36 15.04 30.57 -2.58
C ALA A 36 14.79 29.13 -2.13
N SER A 37 15.45 28.76 -1.04
CA SER A 37 15.23 27.50 -0.36
C SER A 37 13.76 27.48 0.00
N CYS A 38 12.99 26.59 -0.62
CA CYS A 38 11.65 26.26 -0.17
C CYS A 38 11.75 25.85 1.30
N THR A 39 11.52 26.79 2.21
CA THR A 39 11.22 26.49 3.61
C THR A 39 9.82 25.92 3.63
N LEU A 40 9.68 24.67 3.17
CA LEU A 40 8.52 23.87 3.51
C LEU A 40 8.51 23.79 5.05
N PRO A 41 7.36 24.01 5.70
CA PRO A 41 7.27 23.80 7.13
C PRO A 41 7.44 22.29 7.35
N PHE A 42 8.66 21.86 7.61
CA PHE A 42 8.99 20.51 8.06
C PHE A 42 8.51 20.35 9.50
N GLY A 43 7.20 20.47 9.71
CA GLY A 43 6.56 19.92 10.91
C GLY A 43 6.73 18.41 10.84
N ARG A 44 7.31 17.82 11.89
CA ARG A 44 7.31 16.36 12.03
C ARG A 44 5.85 15.89 11.96
N PRO A 45 5.52 14.85 11.17
CA PRO A 45 4.19 14.27 11.21
C PRO A 45 3.84 13.97 12.67
N THR A 46 2.78 14.59 13.18
CA THR A 46 2.31 14.30 14.52
C THR A 46 1.82 12.85 14.53
N PRO A 47 2.19 12.02 15.52
CA PRO A 47 1.72 10.65 15.60
C PRO A 47 0.20 10.58 15.49
N ILE A 48 -0.31 9.62 14.71
CA ILE A 48 -1.74 9.34 14.68
C ILE A 48 -2.15 8.96 16.10
N ALA A 49 -3.05 9.73 16.69
CA ALA A 49 -3.52 9.47 18.05
C ALA A 49 -4.21 8.11 18.07
N TYR A 50 -3.76 7.24 18.98
CA TYR A 50 -4.37 5.94 19.19
C TYR A 50 -5.87 6.09 19.52
N ARG A 51 -6.67 5.22 18.92
CA ARG A 51 -8.10 5.11 19.12
C ARG A 51 -8.42 3.63 19.32
N GLU A 52 -9.38 3.39 20.19
CA GLU A 52 -9.86 2.04 20.44
C GLU A 52 -10.69 1.54 19.25
N ILE A 53 -10.51 0.27 18.90
CA ILE A 53 -11.26 -0.38 17.84
C ILE A 53 -12.56 -0.95 18.43
N ASN A 54 -13.68 -0.44 17.92
CA ASN A 54 -15.01 -1.02 18.08
C ASN A 54 -15.60 -1.20 16.69
N LEU A 55 -15.99 -2.43 16.34
CA LEU A 55 -16.48 -2.78 15.01
C LEU A 55 -17.49 -3.92 15.13
N SER A 56 -18.60 -3.80 14.42
CA SER A 56 -19.51 -4.90 14.10
C SER A 56 -19.57 -5.03 12.59
N GLY A 57 -18.67 -5.84 12.02
CA GLY A 57 -18.38 -5.84 10.59
C GLY A 57 -18.85 -7.10 9.86
N TYR A 58 -19.44 -6.89 8.69
CA TYR A 58 -19.68 -7.90 7.67
C TYR A 58 -19.36 -7.30 6.29
N CYS A 59 -18.26 -7.76 5.70
CA CYS A 59 -17.85 -7.40 4.34
C CYS A 59 -18.05 -8.61 3.42
N SER A 60 -18.68 -8.40 2.26
CA SER A 60 -18.79 -9.40 1.20
C SER A 60 -18.76 -8.70 -0.16
N GLN A 61 -17.67 -8.87 -0.91
CA GLN A 61 -17.48 -8.24 -2.21
C GLN A 61 -16.80 -9.18 -3.21
N THR A 62 -16.98 -8.91 -4.49
CA THR A 62 -16.33 -9.62 -5.59
C THR A 62 -15.92 -8.60 -6.62
N ASP A 63 -14.65 -8.60 -6.98
CA ASP A 63 -14.06 -7.76 -8.01
C ASP A 63 -14.18 -8.45 -9.39
N GLU A 64 -14.02 -7.66 -10.45
CA GLU A 64 -14.17 -8.08 -11.84
C GLU A 64 -13.12 -9.13 -12.26
N ASP A 65 -11.95 -9.13 -11.62
CA ASP A 65 -10.88 -10.13 -11.83
C ASP A 65 -11.16 -11.48 -11.13
N GLY A 66 -12.27 -11.56 -10.40
CA GLY A 66 -12.70 -12.73 -9.64
C GLY A 66 -12.09 -12.83 -8.24
N PHE A 67 -11.36 -11.80 -7.78
CA PHE A 67 -11.01 -11.68 -6.39
C PHE A 67 -12.28 -11.48 -5.56
N ARG A 68 -12.47 -12.31 -4.53
CA ARG A 68 -13.65 -12.25 -3.67
C ARG A 68 -13.23 -12.23 -2.23
N GLU A 69 -13.95 -11.46 -1.43
CA GLU A 69 -13.76 -11.39 0.01
C GLU A 69 -15.08 -11.60 0.72
N GLN A 70 -15.05 -12.33 1.83
CA GLN A 70 -16.15 -12.46 2.76
C GLN A 70 -15.59 -12.50 4.18
N ALA A 71 -15.87 -11.49 4.99
CA ALA A 71 -15.30 -11.34 6.31
C ALA A 71 -16.33 -10.87 7.33
N THR A 72 -16.45 -11.62 8.42
CA THR A 72 -17.15 -11.20 9.64
C THR A 72 -16.12 -10.86 10.70
N LEU A 73 -16.20 -9.67 11.27
CA LEU A 73 -15.29 -9.22 12.33
C LEU A 73 -16.06 -8.42 13.38
N ASN A 74 -16.10 -8.94 14.60
CA ASN A 74 -16.64 -8.22 15.76
C ASN A 74 -15.51 -7.91 16.74
N VAL A 75 -15.35 -6.64 17.05
CA VAL A 75 -14.38 -6.13 18.01
C VAL A 75 -15.07 -5.18 18.97
N SER A 76 -14.86 -5.38 20.27
CA SER A 76 -15.32 -4.47 21.31
C SER A 76 -14.16 -4.16 22.22
N ALA A 77 -13.87 -2.88 22.42
CA ALA A 77 -12.76 -2.42 23.25
C ALA A 77 -11.41 -3.08 22.91
N ASN A 78 -11.10 -3.21 21.61
CA ASN A 78 -9.97 -3.98 21.06
C ASN A 78 -9.96 -5.49 21.33
N GLN A 79 -11.00 -6.06 21.95
CA GLN A 79 -11.13 -7.50 22.11
C GLN A 79 -11.87 -8.07 20.89
N VAL A 80 -11.24 -9.02 20.21
CA VAL A 80 -11.88 -9.75 19.10
C VAL A 80 -12.86 -10.75 19.69
N GLN A 81 -14.14 -10.56 19.38
CA GLN A 81 -15.23 -11.41 19.85
C GLN A 81 -15.58 -12.49 18.84
N SER A 82 -15.51 -12.18 17.55
CA SER A 82 -15.65 -13.16 16.48
C SER A 82 -14.86 -12.74 15.24
N LEU A 83 -14.33 -13.74 14.54
CA LEU A 83 -13.65 -13.58 13.27
C LEU A 83 -13.92 -14.80 12.38
N ASP A 84 -14.42 -14.57 11.18
CA ASP A 84 -14.40 -15.53 10.08
C ASP A 84 -14.11 -14.76 8.79
N TRP A 85 -12.94 -14.99 8.19
CA TRP A 85 -12.49 -14.29 7.00
C TRP A 85 -12.06 -15.27 5.93
N ARG A 86 -12.69 -15.17 4.77
CA ARG A 86 -12.38 -15.92 3.57
C ARG A 86 -12.08 -14.95 2.44
N LEU A 87 -11.09 -15.33 1.64
CA LEU A 87 -10.81 -14.68 0.37
C LEU A 87 -10.57 -15.73 -0.70
N TRP A 88 -10.90 -15.39 -1.93
CA TRP A 88 -10.69 -16.23 -3.11
C TRP A 88 -9.93 -15.43 -4.14
N VAL A 89 -8.93 -16.07 -4.74
CA VAL A 89 -8.09 -15.47 -5.77
C VAL A 89 -8.50 -16.05 -7.12
N GLY A 90 -9.63 -15.57 -7.66
CA GLY A 90 -10.23 -16.11 -8.87
C GLY A 90 -10.47 -17.62 -8.75
N LYS A 91 -9.96 -18.38 -9.71
CA LYS A 91 -10.02 -19.86 -9.70
C LYS A 91 -8.78 -20.53 -9.07
N ARG A 92 -7.81 -19.75 -8.59
CA ARG A 92 -6.50 -20.27 -8.15
C ARG A 92 -6.56 -20.90 -6.76
N GLY A 93 -7.44 -20.41 -5.90
CA GLY A 93 -7.60 -20.94 -4.54
C GLY A 93 -8.21 -19.92 -3.59
N SER A 94 -8.13 -20.26 -2.30
CA SER A 94 -8.68 -19.45 -1.22
C SER A 94 -7.82 -19.50 0.03
N CYS A 95 -7.97 -18.49 0.87
CA CYS A 95 -7.52 -18.52 2.27
C CYS A 95 -8.74 -18.48 3.19
N HIS A 96 -8.63 -19.12 4.37
CA HIS A 96 -9.66 -19.07 5.40
C HIS A 96 -9.02 -18.89 6.77
N PHE A 97 -9.55 -17.94 7.53
CA PHE A 97 -9.12 -17.59 8.87
C PHE A 97 -10.33 -17.59 9.79
N ASN A 98 -10.31 -18.41 10.84
CA ASN A 98 -11.38 -18.48 11.82
C ASN A 98 -10.83 -18.23 13.23
N LEU A 99 -11.55 -17.47 14.06
CA LEU A 99 -11.09 -17.14 15.42
C LEU A 99 -10.68 -18.36 16.25
N ALA A 100 -11.34 -19.51 16.06
CA ALA A 100 -11.05 -20.73 16.81
C ALA A 100 -9.59 -21.23 16.63
N ASP A 101 -8.95 -20.86 15.51
CA ASP A 101 -7.57 -21.24 15.21
C ASP A 101 -6.54 -20.26 15.76
N PHE A 102 -6.99 -19.18 16.43
CA PHE A 102 -6.14 -18.10 16.89
C PHE A 102 -6.45 -17.70 18.34
N HIS A 103 -5.50 -17.02 18.96
CA HIS A 103 -5.69 -16.35 20.23
C HIS A 103 -5.09 -14.95 20.17
N GLN A 104 -5.73 -14.01 20.87
CA GLN A 104 -5.28 -12.62 20.91
C GLN A 104 -4.06 -12.47 21.83
N THR A 105 -3.03 -11.80 21.34
CA THR A 105 -1.75 -11.59 22.07
C THR A 105 -1.40 -10.12 22.24
N GLN A 106 -2.00 -9.23 21.45
CA GLN A 106 -1.81 -7.79 21.55
C GLN A 106 -3.15 -7.07 21.38
N TRP A 107 -3.34 -5.97 22.12
CA TRP A 107 -4.53 -5.11 22.04
C TRP A 107 -4.20 -3.71 21.49
N ARG A 108 -2.94 -3.26 21.62
CA ARG A 108 -2.48 -1.91 21.26
C ARG A 108 -1.04 -1.94 20.74
N PRO A 109 -0.66 -1.03 19.82
CA PRO A 109 -1.52 -0.04 19.15
C PRO A 109 -2.42 -0.65 18.07
N SER A 110 -2.08 -1.85 17.60
CA SER A 110 -2.92 -2.73 16.80
C SER A 110 -3.22 -4.01 17.58
N ILE A 111 -4.28 -4.70 17.18
CA ILE A 111 -4.60 -6.02 17.70
C ILE A 111 -3.77 -7.06 16.93
N GLU A 112 -3.18 -8.02 17.64
CA GLU A 112 -2.52 -9.18 17.05
C GLU A 112 -3.20 -10.46 17.52
N LEU A 113 -3.65 -11.27 16.58
CA LEU A 113 -4.06 -12.65 16.81
C LEU A 113 -2.96 -13.58 16.32
N ARG A 114 -2.51 -14.53 17.14
CA ARG A 114 -1.54 -15.54 16.75
C ARG A 114 -2.21 -16.89 16.59
N ALA A 115 -1.83 -17.61 15.56
CA ALA A 115 -2.31 -18.96 15.35
C ALA A 115 -1.95 -19.86 16.53
N ASN A 116 -2.82 -20.79 16.85
CA ASN A 116 -2.60 -21.80 17.90
C ASN A 116 -1.48 -22.78 17.53
N SER A 117 -1.17 -22.89 16.23
CA SER A 117 -0.05 -23.65 15.70
C SER A 117 0.60 -22.91 14.52
N GLY A 118 1.92 -23.06 14.36
CA GLY A 118 2.68 -22.38 13.31
C GLY A 118 3.03 -20.93 13.64
N SER A 119 3.29 -20.13 12.61
CA SER A 119 3.79 -18.75 12.74
C SER A 119 2.81 -17.67 12.23
N CYS A 120 1.63 -18.08 11.79
CA CYS A 120 0.62 -17.20 11.22
C CYS A 120 0.13 -16.17 12.25
N LYS A 121 0.01 -14.93 11.79
CA LYS A 121 -0.51 -13.81 12.55
C LYS A 121 -1.59 -13.10 11.75
N LEU A 122 -2.63 -12.68 12.44
CA LEU A 122 -3.60 -11.71 11.93
C LEU A 122 -3.42 -10.40 12.68
N LEU A 123 -3.40 -9.32 11.91
CA LEU A 123 -3.22 -7.97 12.42
C LEU A 123 -4.51 -7.20 12.15
N ILE A 124 -5.06 -6.54 13.17
CA ILE A 124 -6.21 -5.66 13.01
C ILE A 124 -5.80 -4.26 13.46
N TRP A 125 -5.91 -3.29 12.57
CA TRP A 125 -5.48 -1.92 12.81
C TRP A 125 -6.49 -0.92 12.25
N GLN A 126 -6.32 0.34 12.63
CA GLN A 126 -7.07 1.46 12.07
C GLN A 126 -6.19 2.22 11.08
N ASP A 127 -6.66 2.28 9.84
CA ASP A 127 -6.19 3.24 8.85
C ASP A 127 -7.08 4.51 8.91
N PRO A 128 -6.67 5.63 8.30
CA PRO A 128 -7.53 6.81 8.20
C PRO A 128 -8.88 6.45 7.55
N GLY A 129 -9.93 6.37 8.38
CA GLY A 129 -11.30 6.09 7.94
C GLY A 129 -11.70 4.62 7.88
N ASN A 130 -10.78 3.66 8.11
CA ASN A 130 -11.07 2.23 7.96
C ASN A 130 -10.54 1.40 9.15
N VAL A 131 -11.17 0.24 9.39
CA VAL A 131 -10.58 -0.83 10.20
C VAL A 131 -10.17 -1.96 9.27
N THR A 132 -8.92 -2.36 9.29
CA THR A 132 -8.37 -3.33 8.35
C THR A 132 -7.87 -4.55 9.08
N ILE A 133 -8.11 -5.73 8.50
CA ILE A 133 -7.49 -6.98 8.92
C ILE A 133 -6.60 -7.52 7.81
N GLY A 134 -5.36 -7.83 8.18
CA GLY A 134 -4.36 -8.43 7.32
C GLY A 134 -3.75 -9.67 7.96
N HIS A 135 -2.94 -10.38 7.19
CA HIS A 135 -2.28 -11.62 7.62
C HIS A 135 -0.76 -11.55 7.38
N ALA A 136 -0.02 -12.38 8.10
CA ALA A 136 1.43 -12.54 7.94
C ALA A 136 1.88 -13.95 8.31
N ASN A 137 2.70 -14.58 7.44
CA ASN A 137 3.22 -15.96 7.56
C ASN A 137 2.10 -17.01 7.64
N CYS A 138 1.09 -16.84 6.79
CA CYS A 138 -0.16 -17.59 6.83
C CYS A 138 -0.36 -18.52 5.63
N GLU A 139 0.72 -18.95 4.97
CA GLU A 139 0.71 -19.83 3.80
C GLU A 139 -0.07 -21.13 4.09
N ALA A 140 0.01 -21.65 5.31
CA ALA A 140 -0.69 -22.87 5.73
C ALA A 140 -2.22 -22.72 5.80
N TYR A 141 -2.75 -21.49 5.84
CA TYR A 141 -4.19 -21.18 5.84
C TYR A 141 -4.73 -20.91 4.43
N CYS A 142 -3.86 -21.02 3.42
CA CYS A 142 -4.15 -20.72 2.03
C CYS A 142 -3.94 -21.94 1.14
N THR A 143 -4.58 -21.95 -0.02
CA THR A 143 -4.16 -22.85 -1.11
C THR A 143 -2.70 -22.55 -1.48
N PRO A 144 -1.84 -23.56 -1.70
CA PRO A 144 -0.44 -23.32 -2.07
C PRO A 144 -0.31 -22.42 -3.32
N GLY A 145 0.56 -21.42 -3.25
CA GLY A 145 0.86 -20.52 -4.37
C GLY A 145 -0.03 -19.29 -4.52
N ILE A 146 -0.99 -19.05 -3.61
CA ILE A 146 -1.86 -17.84 -3.67
C ILE A 146 -1.61 -16.81 -2.57
N TYR A 147 -0.78 -17.13 -1.58
CA TYR A 147 -0.56 -16.29 -0.37
C TYR A 147 -0.17 -14.85 -0.73
N GLU A 148 0.72 -14.66 -1.71
CA GLU A 148 1.16 -13.33 -2.18
C GLU A 148 0.07 -12.50 -2.88
N ASN A 149 -1.11 -13.09 -3.11
CA ASN A 149 -2.26 -12.43 -3.72
C ASN A 149 -3.46 -12.35 -2.77
N ALA A 150 -3.28 -12.76 -1.52
CA ALA A 150 -4.28 -12.63 -0.48
C ALA A 150 -4.21 -11.21 0.10
N TRP A 151 -4.97 -10.27 -0.46
CA TRP A 151 -4.96 -8.88 0.01
C TRP A 151 -5.72 -8.71 1.35
N PRO A 152 -5.39 -7.70 2.17
CA PRO A 152 -6.15 -7.35 3.37
C PRO A 152 -7.56 -6.86 3.06
N VAL A 153 -8.51 -7.19 3.93
CA VAL A 153 -9.88 -6.65 3.85
C VAL A 153 -10.03 -5.47 4.81
N SER A 154 -10.68 -4.39 4.36
CA SER A 154 -10.98 -3.23 5.21
C SER A 154 -12.47 -2.99 5.33
N PHE A 155 -12.88 -2.50 6.49
CA PHE A 155 -14.24 -2.20 6.88
C PHE A 155 -14.41 -0.70 7.09
N ASP A 156 -15.54 -0.16 6.65
CA ASP A 156 -15.99 1.15 7.11
C ASP A 156 -16.43 1.01 8.59
N PRO A 157 -15.83 1.76 9.53
CA PRO A 157 -16.07 1.57 10.96
C PRO A 157 -17.47 2.03 11.41
N HIS A 158 -18.18 2.82 10.60
CA HIS A 158 -19.50 3.34 10.93
C HIS A 158 -20.61 2.36 10.54
N SER A 159 -20.49 1.76 9.36
CA SER A 159 -21.48 0.87 8.76
C SER A 159 -21.15 -0.60 8.90
N GLY A 160 -19.87 -0.94 9.11
CA GLY A 160 -19.39 -2.32 9.22
C GLY A 160 -19.31 -3.07 7.89
N ILE A 161 -19.60 -2.42 6.77
CA ILE A 161 -19.49 -3.02 5.43
C ILE A 161 -18.07 -2.87 4.87
N CYS A 162 -17.81 -3.47 3.71
CA CYS A 162 -16.53 -3.27 3.01
C CYS A 162 -16.25 -1.79 2.80
N ALA A 163 -15.03 -1.34 3.15
CA ALA A 163 -14.60 0.02 2.87
C ALA A 163 -14.57 0.28 1.37
N ALA A 164 -15.04 1.46 0.95
CA ALA A 164 -14.99 1.84 -0.45
C ALA A 164 -13.54 1.99 -0.92
N GLY A 165 -13.12 1.20 -1.91
CA GLY A 165 -11.83 1.36 -2.60
C GLY A 165 -10.70 0.42 -2.20
N THR A 166 -10.98 -0.72 -1.56
CA THR A 166 -9.94 -1.75 -1.30
C THR A 166 -9.73 -2.74 -2.44
N GLY A 167 -10.61 -2.77 -3.45
CA GLY A 167 -10.39 -3.50 -4.71
C GLY A 167 -10.05 -2.51 -5.83
N ARG A 168 -8.76 -2.30 -6.08
CA ARG A 168 -8.21 -1.69 -7.30
C ARG A 168 -6.80 -2.17 -7.58
#